data_AF-A0A3P7J0T9-F1
#
_entry.id   AF-A0A3P7J0T9-F1
#
_cell.length_a   1.000
_cell.length_b   1.000
_cell.length_c   1.000
_cell.angle_alpha   90.00
_cell.angle_beta   90.00
_cell.angle_gamma   90.00
#
_symmetry.space_group_name_H-M   'P 1'
#
loop_
_entity.id
_entity.type
_entity.pdbx_description
1 polymer ?
#
loop_
_entity_poly.entity_id
_entity_poly.type
_entity_poly.pdbx_seq_one_letter_code
_entity_poly.pdbx_strand_id
1 'polypeptide(L)'
;MSEPDVGMPPVKAQWYFRQLLNGLQHIHSMGVVHRDIKPENLLLTGQDILKISDFGMATVFRHSDRERMLNATCGTLPYASPQVIKGLYKAEPVDIWSSGIVLIAMLAGELPWDSASNDCPAYKEWVTGSVALTEANPWKKIDNAALCTLIKAMLIHDENTRATLKRIMEHPWTNADFGNSCFLYFLSCFLVYVVSALSYILNGLFTFHSIVF
;
A
#
# COMPACT_ATOMS: atom_id res chain seq x y z
N MET A 1 -9.61 -18.33 -2.76
CA MET A 1 -8.24 -18.18 -3.29
C MET A 1 -8.30 -17.02 -4.26
N SER A 2 -7.51 -15.96 -4.04
CA SER A 2 -7.31 -14.92 -5.06
C SER A 2 -6.45 -15.50 -6.18
N GLU A 3 -6.78 -15.16 -7.43
CA GLU A 3 -5.90 -15.42 -8.57
C GLU A 3 -4.52 -14.76 -8.34
N PRO A 4 -3.42 -15.35 -8.83
CA PRO A 4 -2.13 -14.65 -8.86
C PRO A 4 -2.30 -13.31 -9.60
N ASP A 5 -1.60 -12.28 -9.14
CA ASP A 5 -1.58 -10.91 -9.71
C ASP A 5 -2.88 -10.09 -9.58
N VAL A 6 -3.84 -10.55 -8.76
CA VAL A 6 -5.04 -9.80 -8.39
C VAL A 6 -4.96 -9.36 -6.93
N GLY A 7 -4.82 -8.05 -6.71
CA GLY A 7 -4.85 -7.45 -5.37
C GLY A 7 -6.20 -7.59 -4.67
N MET A 8 -6.24 -7.30 -3.37
CA MET A 8 -7.46 -7.37 -2.58
C MET A 8 -8.37 -6.15 -2.79
N PRO A 9 -9.68 -6.27 -2.49
CA PRO A 9 -10.60 -5.14 -2.61
C PRO A 9 -10.11 -3.90 -1.83
N PRO A 10 -10.22 -2.68 -2.38
CA PRO A 10 -9.70 -1.46 -1.75
C PRO A 10 -10.19 -1.21 -0.32
N VAL A 11 -11.44 -1.58 -0.02
CA VAL A 11 -12.02 -1.47 1.32
C VAL A 11 -11.28 -2.36 2.32
N LYS A 12 -10.94 -3.59 1.92
CA LYS A 12 -10.20 -4.55 2.74
C LYS A 12 -8.74 -4.12 2.91
N ALA A 13 -8.11 -3.64 1.83
CA ALA A 13 -6.75 -3.07 1.89
C ALA A 13 -6.69 -1.87 2.84
N GLN A 14 -7.65 -0.94 2.75
CA GLN A 14 -7.73 0.21 3.65
C GLN A 14 -7.92 -0.21 5.11
N TRP A 15 -8.78 -1.21 5.37
CA TRP A 15 -9.01 -1.75 6.71
C TRP A 15 -7.73 -2.27 7.36
N TYR A 16 -6.97 -3.14 6.66
CA TYR A 16 -5.70 -3.65 7.19
C TYR A 16 -4.62 -2.57 7.25
N PHE A 17 -4.57 -1.67 6.27
CA PHE A 17 -3.61 -0.58 6.25
C PHE A 17 -3.80 0.37 7.45
N ARG A 18 -5.03 0.71 7.81
CA ARG A 18 -5.33 1.48 9.04
C ARG A 18 -4.79 0.78 10.30
N GLN A 19 -4.98 -0.53 10.40
CA GLN A 19 -4.45 -1.32 11.53
C GLN A 19 -2.92 -1.33 11.55
N LEU A 20 -2.28 -1.46 10.39
CA LEU A 20 -0.82 -1.33 10.26
C LEU A 20 -0.32 0.04 10.73
N LEU A 21 -0.96 1.12 10.30
CA LEU A 21 -0.61 2.48 10.72
C LEU A 21 -0.74 2.65 12.24
N ASN A 22 -1.81 2.10 12.85
CA ASN A 22 -1.98 2.12 14.31
C ASN A 22 -0.88 1.33 15.03
N GLY A 23 -0.49 0.17 14.50
CA GLY A 23 0.62 -0.62 15.04
C GLY A 23 1.96 0.12 14.94
N LEU A 24 2.24 0.76 13.80
CA LEU A 24 3.43 1.58 13.60
C LEU A 24 3.44 2.79 14.56
N GLN A 25 2.31 3.47 14.71
CA GLN A 25 2.15 4.61 15.61
C GLN A 25 2.49 4.20 17.05
N HIS A 26 2.04 3.02 17.47
CA HIS A 26 2.33 2.49 18.79
C HIS A 26 3.84 2.22 18.98
N ILE A 27 4.48 1.44 18.10
CA ILE A 27 5.91 1.10 18.29
C ILE A 27 6.82 2.34 18.14
N HIS A 28 6.48 3.27 17.23
CA HIS A 28 7.22 4.53 17.07
C HIS A 28 7.08 5.43 18.31
N SER A 29 5.91 5.45 18.96
CA SER A 29 5.71 6.17 20.22
C SER A 29 6.55 5.60 21.37
N MET A 30 6.89 4.31 21.32
CA MET A 30 7.82 3.67 22.26
C MET A 30 9.31 3.91 21.90
N GLY A 31 9.58 4.68 20.85
CA GLY A 31 10.93 4.93 20.37
C GLY A 31 11.57 3.73 19.65
N VAL A 32 10.75 2.80 19.16
CA VAL A 32 11.18 1.60 18.41
C VAL A 32 10.82 1.75 16.94
N VAL A 33 11.74 1.37 16.05
CA VAL A 33 11.49 1.24 14.61
C VAL A 33 11.61 -0.23 14.19
N HIS A 34 10.74 -0.69 13.30
CA HIS A 34 10.66 -2.10 12.92
C HIS A 34 11.72 -2.49 11.88
N ARG A 35 11.88 -1.69 10.81
CA ARG A 35 12.86 -1.84 9.73
C ARG A 35 12.70 -3.03 8.79
N ASP A 36 11.71 -3.91 9.02
CA ASP A 36 11.37 -5.01 8.10
C ASP A 36 9.85 -5.18 7.94
N ILE A 37 9.14 -4.09 7.64
CA ILE A 37 7.69 -4.14 7.37
C ILE A 37 7.46 -4.72 5.97
N LYS A 38 6.80 -5.87 5.92
CA LYS A 38 6.47 -6.63 4.71
C LYS A 38 5.34 -7.62 5.00
N PRO A 39 4.60 -8.13 4.00
CA PRO A 39 3.45 -9.00 4.22
C PRO A 39 3.73 -10.21 5.11
N GLU A 40 4.92 -10.81 5.00
CA GLU A 40 5.32 -11.98 5.80
C GLU A 40 5.37 -11.69 7.31
N ASN A 41 5.61 -10.44 7.68
CA ASN A 41 5.71 -9.98 9.07
C ASN A 41 4.39 -9.37 9.58
N LEU A 42 3.32 -9.40 8.78
CA LEU A 42 1.99 -8.88 9.12
C LEU A 42 0.99 -10.04 9.26
N LEU A 43 0.77 -10.47 10.50
CA LEU A 43 -0.08 -11.61 10.80
C LEU A 43 -1.55 -11.19 10.91
N LEU A 44 -2.45 -12.05 10.44
CA LEU A 44 -3.88 -11.89 10.60
C LEU A 44 -4.41 -12.92 11.59
N THR A 45 -5.22 -12.45 12.55
CA THR A 45 -6.02 -13.34 13.40
C THR A 45 -7.26 -13.84 12.64
N GLY A 46 -7.96 -14.84 13.19
CA GLY A 46 -9.23 -15.31 12.64
C GLY A 46 -10.37 -14.27 12.67
N GLN A 47 -10.15 -13.13 13.32
CA GLN A 47 -11.10 -12.02 13.44
C GLN A 47 -10.69 -10.79 12.61
N ASP A 48 -9.88 -10.97 11.56
CA ASP A 48 -9.41 -9.90 10.68
C ASP A 48 -8.64 -8.76 11.40
N ILE A 49 -8.01 -9.10 12.54
CA ILE A 49 -7.10 -8.21 13.28
C ILE A 49 -5.68 -8.43 12.76
N LEU A 50 -5.04 -7.35 12.27
CA LEU A 50 -3.66 -7.33 11.84
C LEU A 50 -2.71 -7.08 13.01
N LYS A 51 -1.63 -7.86 13.09
CA LYS A 51 -0.56 -7.72 14.08
C LYS A 51 0.80 -7.65 13.41
N ILE A 52 1.60 -6.66 13.81
CA ILE A 52 3.02 -6.58 13.44
C ILE A 52 3.78 -7.65 14.23
N SER A 53 4.62 -8.41 13.55
CA SER A 53 5.41 -9.52 14.10
C SER A 53 6.86 -9.45 13.61
N ASP A 54 7.71 -10.32 14.16
CA ASP A 54 9.14 -10.41 13.85
C ASP A 54 9.94 -9.10 14.04
N PHE A 55 10.21 -8.80 15.30
CA PHE A 55 11.04 -7.67 15.72
C PHE A 55 12.55 -7.99 15.64
N GLY A 56 12.97 -9.04 14.92
CA GLY A 56 14.39 -9.43 14.82
C GLY A 56 15.29 -8.35 14.23
N MET A 57 14.72 -7.47 13.39
CA MET A 57 15.40 -6.31 12.81
C MET A 57 15.07 -4.99 13.53
N ALA A 58 14.18 -4.99 14.53
CA ALA A 58 13.77 -3.77 15.19
C ALA A 58 14.88 -3.17 16.05
N THR A 59 14.83 -1.87 16.31
CA THR A 59 15.80 -1.21 17.19
C THR A 59 15.23 0.04 17.85
N VAL A 60 15.77 0.38 19.02
CA VAL A 60 15.42 1.62 19.73
C VAL A 60 16.14 2.79 19.07
N PHE A 61 15.40 3.78 18.59
CA PHE A 61 15.94 5.00 17.99
C PHE A 61 15.74 6.25 18.87
N ARG A 62 14.79 6.21 19.81
CA ARG A 62 14.47 7.33 20.71
C ARG A 62 14.52 6.86 22.16
N HIS A 63 15.27 7.57 23.00
CA HIS A 63 15.32 7.35 24.45
C HIS A 63 15.53 8.69 25.17
N SER A 64 14.73 8.98 26.21
CA SER A 64 14.77 10.25 26.95
C SER A 64 14.74 11.48 26.03
N ASP A 65 13.80 11.50 25.08
CA ASP A 65 13.60 12.56 24.07
C ASP A 65 14.79 12.85 23.14
N ARG A 66 15.80 11.97 23.14
CA ARG A 66 16.91 12.02 22.19
C ARG A 66 16.73 10.97 21.13
N GLU A 67 16.78 11.40 19.88
CA GLU A 67 16.76 10.53 18.71
C GLU A 67 18.17 10.29 18.19
N ARG A 68 18.42 9.07 17.70
CA ARG A 68 19.65 8.73 16.98
C ARG A 68 19.34 8.41 15.52
N MET A 69 20.28 8.77 14.66
CA MET A 69 20.32 8.26 13.28
C MET A 69 20.73 6.78 13.29
N LEU A 70 20.29 6.06 12.27
CA LEU A 70 20.60 4.65 12.08
C LEU A 70 21.52 4.49 10.88
N ASN A 71 22.37 3.46 10.92
CA ASN A 71 23.39 3.24 9.88
C ASN A 71 23.46 1.81 9.32
N ALA A 72 22.66 0.88 9.87
CA ALA A 72 22.69 -0.51 9.49
C ALA A 72 21.79 -0.77 8.28
N THR A 73 22.35 -1.37 7.23
CA THR A 73 21.59 -1.86 6.07
C THR A 73 20.98 -3.22 6.41
N CYS A 74 19.66 -3.26 6.58
CA CYS A 74 18.91 -4.46 6.94
C CYS A 74 17.49 -4.40 6.38
N GLY A 75 16.74 -5.49 6.55
CA GLY A 75 15.39 -5.64 6.04
C GLY A 75 15.37 -6.22 4.62
N THR A 76 14.16 -6.30 4.05
CA THR A 76 13.91 -7.00 2.79
C THR A 76 13.92 -6.02 1.61
N LEU A 77 14.79 -6.29 0.62
CA LEU A 77 15.23 -5.32 -0.39
C LEU A 77 14.09 -4.59 -1.17
N PRO A 78 13.02 -5.27 -1.65
CA PRO A 78 11.93 -4.58 -2.36
C PRO A 78 11.15 -3.58 -1.48
N TYR A 79 11.10 -3.83 -0.16
CA TYR A 79 10.40 -2.99 0.82
C TYR A 79 11.31 -1.96 1.47
N ALA A 80 12.63 -2.09 1.31
CA ALA A 80 13.61 -1.22 1.96
C ALA A 80 13.58 0.19 1.37
N SER A 81 13.71 1.19 2.23
CA SER A 81 13.81 2.59 1.80
C SER A 81 15.16 2.86 1.12
N PRO A 82 15.23 3.83 0.18
CA PRO A 82 16.48 4.15 -0.50
C PRO A 82 17.58 4.61 0.46
N GLN A 83 17.23 5.19 1.62
CA GLN A 83 18.21 5.64 2.61
C GLN A 83 18.85 4.48 3.39
N VAL A 84 18.12 3.38 3.60
CA VAL A 84 18.68 2.16 4.24
C VAL A 84 19.83 1.58 3.39
N ILE A 85 19.71 1.68 2.07
CA ILE A 85 20.73 1.24 1.11
C ILE A 85 21.93 2.20 1.11
N LYS A 86 21.70 3.51 1.31
CA LYS A 86 22.75 4.55 1.31
C LYS A 86 23.58 4.62 2.58
N GLY A 87 23.11 4.06 3.70
CA GLY A 87 23.87 3.97 4.94
C GLY A 87 23.22 4.73 6.09
N LEU A 88 23.30 6.06 6.14
CA LEU A 88 22.80 6.87 7.27
C LEU A 88 21.36 7.39 7.03
N TYR A 89 20.45 7.13 7.97
CA TYR A 89 19.02 7.43 7.80
C TYR A 89 18.27 7.71 9.09
N LYS A 90 17.11 8.36 8.96
CA LYS A 90 16.13 8.57 10.04
C LYS A 90 15.28 7.31 10.25
N ALA A 91 14.92 7.03 11.50
CA ALA A 91 14.21 5.81 11.87
C ALA A 91 12.77 5.74 11.31
N GLU A 92 11.82 6.50 11.85
CA GLU A 92 10.39 6.39 11.49
C GLU A 92 10.11 6.43 9.96
N PRO A 93 10.81 7.26 9.14
CA PRO A 93 10.59 7.29 7.69
C PRO A 93 10.83 5.97 6.96
N VAL A 94 11.59 5.02 7.53
CA VAL A 94 11.81 3.73 6.86
C VAL A 94 10.57 2.84 6.91
N ASP A 95 9.87 2.78 8.04
CA ASP A 95 8.64 1.98 8.17
C ASP A 95 7.48 2.61 7.37
N ILE A 96 7.51 3.94 7.21
CA ILE A 96 6.58 4.66 6.35
C ILE A 96 6.77 4.25 4.88
N TRP A 97 8.02 4.17 4.42
CA TRP A 97 8.33 3.71 3.07
C TRP A 97 7.82 2.28 2.86
N SER A 98 8.23 1.37 3.74
CA SER A 98 7.90 -0.06 3.63
C SER A 98 6.39 -0.32 3.71
N SER A 99 5.65 0.41 4.55
CA SER A 99 4.18 0.31 4.60
C SER A 99 3.52 0.82 3.32
N GLY A 100 4.12 1.79 2.61
CA GLY A 100 3.65 2.22 1.29
C GLY A 100 3.80 1.13 0.23
N ILE A 101 4.92 0.40 0.25
CA ILE A 101 5.13 -0.77 -0.61
C ILE A 101 4.13 -1.89 -0.29
N VAL A 102 3.87 -2.15 0.99
CA VAL A 102 2.85 -3.11 1.44
C VAL A 102 1.46 -2.70 0.93
N LEU A 103 1.09 -1.42 0.99
CA LEU A 103 -0.20 -0.95 0.48
C LEU A 103 -0.35 -1.21 -1.02
N ILE A 104 0.71 -0.96 -1.81
CA ILE A 104 0.72 -1.29 -3.25
C ILE A 104 0.54 -2.80 -3.45
N ALA A 105 1.30 -3.63 -2.73
CA ALA A 105 1.18 -5.08 -2.82
C ALA A 105 -0.24 -5.57 -2.49
N MET A 106 -0.87 -5.00 -1.46
CA MET A 106 -2.26 -5.32 -1.11
C MET A 106 -3.22 -4.98 -2.25
N LEU A 107 -3.04 -3.85 -2.94
CA LEU A 107 -3.98 -3.35 -3.94
C LEU A 107 -3.75 -3.88 -5.36
N ALA A 108 -2.49 -4.09 -5.74
CA ALA A 108 -2.11 -4.48 -7.10
C ALA A 108 -1.75 -5.96 -7.22
N GLY A 109 -1.46 -6.63 -6.10
CA GLY A 109 -0.97 -8.01 -6.07
C GLY A 109 0.52 -8.15 -6.44
N GLU A 110 1.19 -7.05 -6.77
CA GLU A 110 2.57 -7.01 -7.24
C GLU A 110 3.35 -5.85 -6.62
N LEU A 111 4.68 -5.90 -6.71
CA LEU A 111 5.58 -4.87 -6.19
C LEU A 111 5.96 -3.85 -7.27
N PRO A 112 6.20 -2.57 -6.91
CA PRO A 112 6.52 -1.54 -7.90
C PRO A 112 7.95 -1.64 -8.46
N TRP A 113 8.85 -2.36 -7.76
CA TRP A 113 10.25 -2.55 -8.13
C TRP A 113 10.91 -3.64 -7.25
N ASP A 114 12.06 -4.16 -7.72
CA ASP A 114 12.90 -5.10 -6.94
C ASP A 114 13.71 -4.42 -5.84
N SER A 115 14.07 -3.15 -6.04
CA SER A 115 14.81 -2.36 -5.05
C SER A 115 14.64 -0.86 -5.29
N ALA A 116 14.64 -0.09 -4.19
CA ALA A 116 14.64 1.37 -4.24
C ALA A 116 16.06 1.93 -4.50
N SER A 117 16.69 1.51 -5.59
CA SER A 117 18.08 1.85 -5.94
C SER A 117 18.20 2.43 -7.34
N ASN A 118 19.29 3.16 -7.60
CA ASN A 118 19.59 3.70 -8.91
C ASN A 118 19.87 2.62 -9.97
N ASP A 119 19.98 1.36 -9.59
CA ASP A 119 20.17 0.26 -10.54
C ASP A 119 18.83 -0.27 -11.06
N CYS A 120 17.73 -0.05 -10.34
CA CYS A 120 16.39 -0.46 -10.76
C CYS A 120 15.75 0.58 -11.72
N PRO A 121 15.39 0.20 -12.97
CA PRO A 121 14.76 1.12 -13.92
C PRO A 121 13.41 1.67 -13.44
N ALA A 122 12.53 0.81 -12.91
CA ALA A 122 11.20 1.20 -12.42
C ALA A 122 11.29 2.24 -11.27
N TYR A 123 12.27 2.06 -10.38
CA TYR A 123 12.54 3.03 -9.33
C TYR A 123 13.06 4.37 -9.88
N LYS A 124 13.95 4.34 -10.87
CA LYS A 124 14.43 5.56 -11.53
C LYS A 124 13.29 6.35 -12.15
N GLU A 125 12.39 5.68 -12.89
CA GLU A 125 11.20 6.33 -13.46
C GLU A 125 10.30 6.96 -12.40
N TRP A 126 10.14 6.30 -11.25
CA TRP A 126 9.41 6.84 -10.10
C TRP A 126 10.03 8.14 -9.59
N VAL A 127 11.35 8.15 -9.36
CA VAL A 127 12.06 9.33 -8.84
C VAL A 127 12.09 10.48 -9.83
N THR A 128 12.24 10.20 -11.14
CA THR A 128 12.25 11.25 -12.17
C THR A 128 10.86 11.76 -12.52
N GLY A 129 9.80 11.14 -11.99
CA GLY A 129 8.41 11.44 -12.37
C GLY A 129 8.09 11.03 -13.82
N SER A 130 8.95 10.21 -14.43
CA SER A 130 8.79 9.69 -15.80
C SER A 130 7.99 8.40 -15.86
N VAL A 131 7.35 8.02 -14.75
CA VAL A 131 6.52 6.83 -14.62
C VAL A 131 5.58 6.70 -15.82
N ALA A 132 5.91 5.77 -16.71
CA ALA A 132 5.05 5.44 -17.82
C ALA A 132 3.88 4.60 -17.27
N LEU A 133 2.64 5.04 -17.52
CA LEU A 133 1.43 4.28 -17.22
C LEU A 133 1.27 3.13 -18.23
N THR A 134 2.19 2.17 -18.20
CA THR A 134 2.15 0.95 -19.04
C THR A 134 1.35 -0.16 -18.35
N GLU A 135 0.92 -1.16 -19.12
CA GLU A 135 0.18 -2.35 -18.62
C GLU A 135 0.93 -3.10 -17.51
N ALA A 136 2.27 -3.06 -17.51
CA ALA A 136 3.13 -3.75 -16.55
C ALA A 136 3.30 -2.98 -15.22
N ASN A 137 2.62 -1.85 -15.05
CA ASN A 137 2.85 -0.94 -13.95
C ASN A 137 1.70 -0.98 -12.93
N PRO A 138 1.93 -1.33 -11.64
CA PRO A 138 0.87 -1.37 -10.64
C PRO A 138 0.10 -0.05 -10.50
N TRP A 139 0.68 1.09 -10.88
CA TRP A 139 -0.01 2.39 -10.84
C TRP A 139 -1.27 2.46 -11.72
N LYS A 140 -1.35 1.69 -12.82
CA LYS A 140 -2.54 1.68 -13.69
C LYS A 140 -3.74 1.04 -12.99
N LYS A 141 -3.49 0.07 -12.11
CA LYS A 141 -4.53 -0.62 -11.30
C LYS A 141 -5.07 0.26 -10.18
N ILE A 142 -4.41 1.38 -9.87
CA ILE A 142 -4.74 2.30 -8.78
C ILE A 142 -5.51 3.51 -9.35
N ASP A 143 -6.78 3.31 -9.69
CA ASP A 143 -7.66 4.37 -10.20
C ASP A 143 -8.37 5.12 -9.06
N ASN A 144 -7.59 5.81 -8.22
CA ASN A 144 -8.12 6.70 -7.20
C ASN A 144 -7.13 7.83 -6.92
N ALA A 145 -7.48 9.06 -7.28
CA ALA A 145 -6.60 10.22 -7.14
C ALA A 145 -6.09 10.41 -5.70
N ALA A 146 -6.92 10.18 -4.68
CA ALA A 146 -6.51 10.30 -3.29
C ALA A 146 -5.53 9.17 -2.88
N LEU A 147 -5.73 7.95 -3.39
CA LEU A 147 -4.76 6.88 -3.15
C LEU A 147 -3.40 7.18 -3.81
N CYS A 148 -3.42 7.70 -5.02
CA CYS A 148 -2.22 8.15 -5.72
C CYS A 148 -1.47 9.25 -4.96
N THR A 149 -2.17 10.24 -4.38
CA THR A 149 -1.52 11.28 -3.57
C THR A 149 -0.94 10.73 -2.28
N LEU A 150 -1.62 9.78 -1.64
CA LEU A 150 -1.12 9.10 -0.44
C LEU A 150 0.18 8.35 -0.73
N ILE A 151 0.16 7.48 -1.74
CA ILE A 151 1.32 6.66 -2.10
C ILE A 151 2.50 7.54 -2.50
N LYS A 152 2.26 8.58 -3.31
CA LYS A 152 3.30 9.57 -3.66
C LYS A 152 3.91 10.23 -2.44
N ALA A 153 3.11 10.55 -1.42
CA ALA A 153 3.59 11.16 -0.19
C ALA A 153 4.40 10.20 0.70
N MET A 154 4.10 8.90 0.67
CA MET A 154 4.82 7.86 1.40
C MET A 154 6.13 7.45 0.72
N LEU A 155 6.14 7.41 -0.62
CA LEU A 155 7.27 6.95 -1.43
C LEU A 155 8.13 8.10 -1.98
N ILE A 156 8.20 9.22 -1.27
CA ILE A 156 9.14 10.30 -1.56
C ILE A 156 10.57 9.83 -1.30
N HIS A 157 11.46 10.04 -2.28
CA HIS A 157 12.87 9.66 -2.18
C HIS A 157 13.53 10.30 -0.95
N ASP A 158 13.45 11.61 -0.80
CA ASP A 158 14.03 12.33 0.33
C ASP A 158 13.22 12.09 1.62
N GLU A 159 13.87 11.50 2.63
CA GLU A 159 13.26 11.18 3.92
C GLU A 159 12.85 12.42 4.73
N ASN A 160 13.40 13.59 4.42
CA ASN A 160 13.05 14.85 5.12
C ASN A 160 11.72 15.44 4.64
N THR A 161 11.34 15.14 3.40
CA THR A 161 10.11 15.62 2.78
C THR A 161 9.03 14.53 2.68
N ARG A 162 9.41 13.26 2.94
CA ARG A 162 8.48 12.13 3.09
C ARG A 162 7.42 12.41 4.16
N ALA A 163 6.18 12.02 3.88
CA ALA A 163 5.08 12.22 4.81
C ALA A 163 5.35 11.54 6.15
N THR A 164 4.93 12.20 7.23
CA THR A 164 4.94 11.61 8.58
C THR A 164 3.75 10.67 8.76
N LEU A 165 3.83 9.78 9.75
CA LEU A 165 2.75 8.86 10.06
C LEU A 165 1.44 9.60 10.38
N LYS A 166 1.53 10.71 11.15
CA LYS A 166 0.40 11.60 11.42
C LYS A 166 -0.28 12.08 10.12
N ARG A 167 0.51 12.58 9.16
CA ARG A 167 -0.01 13.08 7.88
C ARG A 167 -0.68 11.97 7.06
N ILE A 168 -0.16 10.76 7.12
CA ILE A 168 -0.71 9.58 6.42
C ILE A 168 -2.04 9.15 7.06
N MET A 169 -2.10 9.14 8.39
CA MET A 169 -3.32 8.81 9.13
C MET A 169 -4.43 9.85 8.93
N GLU A 170 -4.09 11.12 8.75
CA GLU A 170 -5.03 12.21 8.46
C GLU A 170 -5.44 12.27 6.96
N HIS A 171 -4.80 11.49 6.09
CA HIS A 171 -5.00 11.57 4.65
C HIS A 171 -6.46 11.21 4.24
N PRO A 172 -7.08 11.90 3.27
CA PRO A 172 -8.46 11.64 2.84
C PRO A 172 -8.71 10.18 2.45
N TRP A 173 -7.81 9.54 1.70
CA TRP A 173 -7.93 8.13 1.38
C TRP A 173 -7.90 7.24 2.63
N THR A 174 -7.06 7.56 3.62
CA THR A 174 -6.98 6.78 4.86
C THR A 174 -8.25 6.92 5.68
N ASN A 175 -8.94 8.06 5.66
CA ASN A 175 -10.17 8.29 6.44
C ASN A 175 -11.48 8.14 5.64
N ALA A 176 -11.40 7.83 4.34
CA ALA A 176 -12.58 7.66 3.50
C ALA A 176 -13.49 6.56 4.06
N ASP A 177 -14.77 6.85 4.16
CA ASP A 177 -15.80 5.86 4.48
C ASP A 177 -16.31 5.22 3.18
N PHE A 178 -15.67 4.12 2.78
CA PHE A 178 -16.12 3.36 1.62
C PHE A 178 -17.49 2.67 1.84
N GLY A 179 -18.02 2.67 3.07
CA GLY A 179 -19.34 2.11 3.40
C GLY A 179 -20.51 2.90 2.81
N ASN A 180 -20.35 4.22 2.62
CA ASN A 180 -21.40 5.07 2.02
C ASN A 180 -21.27 5.22 0.49
N SER A 181 -20.05 5.17 -0.05
CA SER A 181 -19.84 5.17 -1.51
C SER A 181 -20.25 3.85 -2.16
N CYS A 182 -20.27 2.74 -1.41
CA CYS A 182 -20.75 1.45 -1.90
C CYS A 182 -22.26 1.47 -2.22
N PHE A 183 -23.08 2.23 -1.48
CA PHE A 183 -24.50 2.38 -1.79
C PHE A 183 -24.75 3.15 -3.10
N LEU A 184 -23.94 4.17 -3.37
CA LEU A 184 -24.06 4.95 -4.61
C LEU A 184 -23.42 4.24 -5.82
N TYR A 185 -22.35 3.47 -5.62
CA TYR A 185 -21.80 2.58 -6.66
C TYR A 185 -22.72 1.40 -6.93
N PHE A 186 -23.38 0.84 -5.92
CA PHE A 186 -24.43 -0.14 -6.15
C PHE A 186 -25.61 0.47 -6.89
N LEU A 187 -26.08 1.67 -6.54
CA LEU A 187 -27.17 2.33 -7.30
C LEU A 187 -26.75 2.70 -8.73
N SER A 188 -25.52 3.17 -8.96
CA SER A 188 -25.05 3.51 -10.31
C SER A 188 -24.83 2.27 -11.16
N CYS A 189 -24.23 1.22 -10.62
CA CYS A 189 -24.11 -0.07 -11.30
C CYS A 189 -25.49 -0.71 -11.52
N PHE A 190 -26.41 -0.64 -10.56
CA PHE A 190 -27.77 -1.20 -10.72
C PHE A 190 -28.57 -0.44 -11.78
N LEU A 191 -28.44 0.89 -11.87
CA LEU A 191 -29.04 1.68 -12.95
C LEU A 191 -28.41 1.35 -14.33
N VAL A 192 -27.10 1.18 -14.40
CA VAL A 192 -26.42 0.79 -15.66
C VAL A 192 -26.84 -0.62 -16.11
N TYR A 193 -27.00 -1.57 -15.18
CA TYR A 193 -27.46 -2.92 -15.49
C TYR A 193 -28.95 -3.00 -15.84
N VAL A 194 -29.82 -2.18 -15.24
CA VAL A 194 -31.26 -2.14 -15.60
C VAL A 194 -31.47 -1.53 -16.99
N VAL A 195 -30.69 -0.51 -17.37
CA VAL A 195 -30.76 0.07 -18.73
C VAL A 195 -30.19 -0.91 -19.77
N SER A 196 -29.15 -1.66 -19.42
CA SER A 196 -28.59 -2.71 -20.30
C SER A 196 -29.54 -3.91 -20.45
N ALA A 197 -30.20 -4.36 -19.37
CA ALA A 197 -31.15 -5.47 -19.42
C ALA A 197 -32.41 -5.15 -20.25
N LEU A 198 -32.87 -3.89 -20.26
CA LEU A 198 -33.95 -3.45 -21.15
C LEU A 198 -33.52 -3.39 -22.63
N SER A 199 -32.23 -3.15 -22.91
CA SER A 199 -31.67 -3.22 -24.27
C SER A 199 -31.51 -4.67 -24.76
N TYR A 200 -31.26 -5.62 -23.86
CA TYR A 200 -31.03 -7.03 -24.20
C TYR A 200 -32.33 -7.84 -24.38
N ILE A 201 -33.43 -7.44 -23.74
CA ILE A 201 -34.74 -8.10 -23.95
C ILE A 201 -35.34 -7.72 -25.32
N LEU A 202 -34.88 -6.65 -25.95
CA LEU A 202 -35.39 -6.18 -27.25
C LEU A 202 -34.66 -6.71 -28.49
N ASN A 203 -33.50 -7.38 -28.37
CA ASN A 203 -32.72 -7.86 -29.53
C ASN A 203 -32.16 -9.27 -29.30
N GLY A 204 -32.95 -10.27 -29.67
CA GLY A 204 -32.74 -11.67 -29.31
C GLY A 204 -31.53 -12.40 -29.92
N LEU A 205 -31.46 -13.68 -29.50
CA LEU A 205 -30.58 -14.78 -29.89
C LEU A 205 -29.09 -14.62 -29.53
N PHE A 206 -28.60 -15.45 -28.59
CA PHE A 206 -27.65 -16.54 -28.88
C PHE A 206 -27.35 -17.33 -27.59
N THR A 207 -27.25 -18.65 -27.73
CA THR A 207 -26.89 -19.65 -26.72
C THR A 207 -25.39 -19.65 -26.44
N PHE A 208 -24.97 -19.78 -25.17
CA PHE A 208 -23.66 -20.37 -24.82
C PHE A 208 -23.70 -21.20 -23.54
N HIS A 209 -22.85 -22.22 -23.54
CA HIS A 209 -22.70 -23.33 -22.61
C HIS A 209 -22.01 -22.97 -21.28
N SER A 210 -22.17 -23.89 -20.32
CA SER A 210 -21.64 -23.92 -18.95
C SER A 210 -20.15 -23.63 -18.80
N ILE A 211 -19.78 -23.04 -17.67
CA ILE A 211 -18.44 -23.14 -17.09
C ILE A 211 -18.56 -23.90 -15.76
N VAL A 212 -17.87 -25.03 -15.70
CA VAL A 212 -17.48 -25.73 -14.49
C VAL A 212 -16.06 -25.27 -14.15
N PHE A 213 -15.88 -24.90 -12.87
CA PHE A 213 -14.70 -24.48 -12.10
C PHE A 213 -13.39 -24.15 -12.82
#